data_AF-A0A3P1V680-F1
#
_entry.id   AF-A0A3P1V680-F1
#
_cell.length_a   1.000
_cell.length_b   1.000
_cell.length_c   1.000
_cell.angle_alpha   90.00
_cell.angle_beta   90.00
_cell.angle_gamma   90.00
#
_symmetry.space_group_name_H-M   'P 1'
#
loop_
_entity.id
_entity.type
_entity.pdbx_description
1 polymer ?
#
loop_
_entity_poly.entity_id
_entity_poly.type
_entity_poly.pdbx_seq_one_letter_code
_entity_poly.pdbx_strand_id
1 'polypeptide(L)'
;MIKGFKEFISQGNALELAVAVIIGAAFKPIVDAITKVILDIIGQVIGSPNFDSVGQFKIFASSEEYIQPGTIITAVVNFFLVAIAVYFCIVMPMNKLKERQKKAVEAGPDAPTDVELLAEIRDLLASKN
;
A
#
# COMPACT_ATOMS: atom_id res chain seq x y z
N MET A 1 13.36 33.21 2.30
CA MET A 1 13.07 31.82 2.69
C MET A 1 11.59 31.49 2.63
N ILE A 2 10.70 32.24 3.29
CA ILE A 2 9.24 31.96 3.30
C ILE A 2 8.60 32.01 1.89
N LYS A 3 9.01 32.95 1.02
CA LYS A 3 8.55 33.00 -0.39
C LYS A 3 8.96 31.76 -1.19
N GLY A 4 10.23 31.37 -1.13
CA GLY A 4 10.74 30.16 -1.83
C GLY A 4 10.15 28.85 -1.29
N PHE A 5 9.83 28.79 0.00
CA PHE A 5 9.11 27.65 0.58
C PHE A 5 7.67 27.56 0.08
N LYS A 6 6.96 28.70 -0.01
CA LYS A 6 5.62 28.77 -0.61
C LYS A 6 5.67 28.34 -2.08
N GLU A 7 6.67 28.80 -2.85
CA GLU A 7 6.87 28.43 -4.25
C GLU A 7 7.13 26.94 -4.43
N PHE A 8 7.94 26.32 -3.56
CA PHE A 8 8.20 24.88 -3.55
C PHE A 8 6.95 24.04 -3.23
N ILE A 9 6.15 24.43 -2.24
CA ILE A 9 4.87 23.75 -1.95
C ILE A 9 3.87 23.95 -3.09
N SER A 10 3.90 25.11 -3.74
CA SER A 10 3.01 25.45 -4.86
C SER A 10 3.31 24.63 -6.13
N GLN A 11 4.47 23.95 -6.21
CA GLN A 11 4.82 23.04 -7.31
C GLN A 11 4.08 21.69 -7.26
N GLY A 12 3.20 21.45 -6.26
CA GLY A 12 2.31 20.29 -6.21
C GLY A 12 2.99 18.98 -5.76
N ASN A 13 4.16 18.67 -6.30
CA ASN A 13 4.92 17.45 -6.00
C ASN A 13 5.23 17.28 -4.49
N ALA A 14 5.59 18.37 -3.81
CA ALA A 14 5.85 18.34 -2.38
C ALA A 14 4.58 18.14 -1.53
N LEU A 15 3.45 18.69 -1.99
CA LEU A 15 2.16 18.57 -1.30
C LEU A 15 1.61 17.15 -1.43
N GLU A 16 1.65 16.56 -2.63
CA GLU A 16 1.23 15.18 -2.87
C GLU A 16 2.04 14.18 -2.04
N LEU A 17 3.36 14.35 -2.00
CA LEU A 17 4.24 13.51 -1.19
C LEU A 17 3.96 13.68 0.32
N ALA A 18 3.76 14.90 0.79
CA ALA A 18 3.41 15.16 2.19
C ALA A 18 2.09 14.49 2.58
N VAL A 19 1.06 14.62 1.72
CA VAL A 19 -0.23 13.97 1.94
C VAL A 19 -0.09 12.44 1.95
N ALA A 20 0.66 11.86 1.01
CA ALA A 20 0.91 10.42 0.96
C ALA A 20 1.57 9.89 2.24
N VAL A 21 2.58 10.59 2.76
CA VAL A 21 3.28 10.21 3.99
C VAL A 21 2.36 10.29 5.22
N ILE A 22 1.59 11.38 5.35
CA ILE A 22 0.66 11.57 6.47
C ILE A 22 -0.42 10.48 6.46
N ILE A 23 -1.00 10.22 5.28
CA ILE A 23 -2.01 9.19 5.11
C ILE A 23 -1.44 7.80 5.43
N GLY A 24 -0.23 7.48 4.92
CA GLY A 24 0.44 6.21 5.22
C GLY A 24 0.69 6.01 6.72
N ALA A 25 1.14 7.05 7.41
CA ALA A 25 1.34 7.01 8.86
C ALA A 25 0.02 6.84 9.63
N ALA A 26 -1.06 7.48 9.19
CA ALA A 26 -2.38 7.38 9.81
C ALA A 26 -3.04 6.00 9.59
N PHE A 27 -2.73 5.30 8.50
CA PHE A 27 -3.27 3.96 8.22
C PHE A 27 -2.57 2.85 9.00
N LYS A 28 -1.28 3.01 9.33
CA LYS A 28 -0.50 1.98 10.02
C LYS A 28 -1.19 1.45 11.30
N PRO A 29 -1.71 2.28 12.23
CA PRO A 29 -2.39 1.79 13.42
C PRO A 29 -3.64 0.93 13.14
N ILE A 30 -4.34 1.19 12.04
CA ILE A 30 -5.53 0.41 11.66
C ILE A 30 -5.11 -1.00 11.23
N VAL A 31 -4.05 -1.09 10.43
CA VAL A 31 -3.48 -2.37 10.00
C VAL A 31 -2.89 -3.11 11.21
N ASP A 32 -2.16 -2.43 12.08
CA ASP A 32 -1.60 -3.00 13.31
C ASP A 32 -2.72 -3.58 14.21
N ALA A 33 -3.87 -2.89 14.32
CA ALA A 33 -5.01 -3.40 15.07
C ALA A 33 -5.61 -4.69 14.47
N ILE A 34 -5.75 -4.75 13.14
CA ILE A 34 -6.26 -5.94 12.44
C ILE A 34 -5.29 -7.11 12.60
N THR A 35 -4.00 -6.87 12.39
CA THR A 35 -2.98 -7.93 12.52
C THR A 35 -2.89 -8.45 13.95
N LYS A 36 -3.00 -7.57 14.95
CA LYS A 36 -3.07 -7.98 16.36
C LYS A 36 -4.25 -8.91 16.64
N VAL A 37 -5.45 -8.59 16.16
CA VAL A 37 -6.62 -9.46 16.32
C VAL A 37 -6.37 -10.84 15.69
N ILE A 38 -5.77 -10.89 14.51
CA ILE A 38 -5.43 -12.15 13.83
C ILE A 38 -4.40 -12.95 14.65
N LEU A 39 -3.33 -12.30 15.12
CA LEU A 39 -2.29 -12.94 15.95
C LEU A 39 -2.84 -13.43 17.29
N ASP A 40 -3.73 -12.68 17.92
CA ASP A 40 -4.36 -13.06 19.20
C ASP A 40 -5.24 -14.31 19.02
N ILE A 41 -6.00 -14.40 17.91
CA ILE A 41 -6.81 -15.59 17.58
C ILE A 41 -5.89 -16.80 17.33
N ILE A 42 -4.84 -16.62 16.52
CA ILE A 42 -3.85 -17.67 16.25
C ILE A 42 -3.18 -18.10 17.56
N GLY A 43 -2.85 -17.15 18.44
CA GLY A 43 -2.23 -17.38 19.73
C GLY A 43 -3.11 -18.17 20.69
N GLN A 44 -4.42 -17.93 20.69
CA GLN A 44 -5.37 -18.72 21.49
C GLN A 44 -5.49 -20.17 20.99
N VAL A 45 -5.29 -20.41 19.69
CA VAL A 45 -5.36 -21.77 19.10
C VAL A 45 -4.04 -22.53 19.26
N ILE A 46 -2.89 -21.87 19.09
CA ILE A 46 -1.56 -22.48 19.09
C ILE A 46 -0.88 -22.42 20.48
N GLY A 47 -1.41 -21.60 21.39
CA GLY A 47 -0.91 -21.45 22.76
C GLY A 47 0.15 -20.35 22.94
N SER A 48 0.60 -19.71 21.87
CA SER A 48 1.50 -18.55 21.91
C SER A 48 1.15 -17.53 20.81
N PRO A 49 0.94 -16.24 21.15
CA PRO A 49 0.63 -15.19 20.18
C PRO A 49 1.83 -14.77 19.31
N ASN A 50 3.03 -15.22 19.66
CA ASN A 50 4.28 -14.93 18.98
C ASN A 50 5.21 -16.14 18.95
N PHE A 51 6.23 -16.07 18.09
CA PHE A 51 7.27 -17.09 17.95
C PHE A 51 8.54 -16.73 18.72
N ASP A 52 8.49 -15.73 19.60
CA ASP A 52 9.68 -15.15 20.26
C ASP A 52 10.44 -16.16 21.13
N SER A 53 9.72 -17.12 21.71
CA SER A 53 10.29 -18.21 22.52
C SER A 53 10.98 -19.31 21.70
N VAL A 54 10.80 -19.31 20.37
CA VAL A 54 11.41 -20.32 19.48
C VAL A 54 12.92 -20.12 19.44
N GLY A 55 13.64 -21.15 19.86
CA GLY A 55 15.10 -21.16 19.83
C GLY A 55 15.75 -20.19 20.82
N GLN A 56 15.04 -19.80 21.89
CA GLN A 56 15.63 -18.92 22.90
C GLN A 56 16.82 -19.58 23.60
N PHE A 57 17.92 -18.84 23.76
CA PHE A 57 19.12 -19.33 24.43
C PHE A 57 19.78 -18.22 25.25
N LYS A 58 20.60 -18.63 26.22
CA LYS A 58 21.44 -17.75 27.03
C LYS A 58 22.91 -17.98 26.67
N ILE A 59 23.67 -16.91 26.47
CA ILE A 59 25.11 -17.00 26.20
C ILE A 59 25.87 -17.23 27.51
N PHE A 60 25.47 -16.56 28.59
CA PHE A 60 26.06 -16.75 29.91
C PHE A 60 25.01 -17.27 30.90
N ALA A 61 25.41 -18.17 31.80
CA ALA A 61 24.52 -18.69 32.84
C ALA A 61 24.04 -17.59 33.82
N SER A 62 24.80 -16.48 33.90
CA SER A 62 24.50 -15.29 34.72
C SER A 62 23.60 -14.27 34.03
N SER A 63 23.19 -14.49 32.77
CA SER A 63 22.32 -13.58 32.04
C SER A 63 20.88 -13.68 32.52
N GLU A 64 20.26 -12.55 32.86
CA GLU A 64 18.81 -12.49 33.13
C GLU A 64 18.01 -12.55 31.82
N GLU A 65 18.48 -11.92 30.75
CA GLU A 65 17.82 -11.89 29.44
C GLU A 65 18.14 -13.09 28.55
N TYR A 66 17.12 -13.53 27.79
CA TYR A 66 17.24 -14.54 26.74
C TYR A 66 17.47 -13.85 25.41
N ILE A 67 18.35 -14.44 24.57
CA ILE A 67 18.40 -14.08 23.16
C ILE A 67 17.28 -14.86 22.47
N GLN A 68 16.40 -14.12 21.79
CA GLN A 68 15.18 -14.63 21.19
C GLN A 68 15.24 -14.52 19.66
N PRO A 69 15.93 -15.45 18.96
CA PRO A 69 15.98 -15.42 17.50
C PRO A 69 14.60 -15.60 16.86
N GLY A 70 13.66 -16.21 17.59
CA GLY A 70 12.25 -16.32 17.21
C GLY A 70 11.54 -15.00 16.94
N THR A 71 12.04 -13.87 17.47
CA THR A 71 11.52 -12.52 17.17
C THR A 71 11.62 -12.18 15.69
N ILE A 72 12.59 -12.73 14.96
CA ILE A 72 12.72 -12.56 13.51
C ILE A 72 11.55 -13.25 12.80
N ILE A 73 11.19 -14.46 13.22
CA ILE A 73 10.05 -15.20 12.66
C ILE A 73 8.75 -14.44 12.95
N THR A 74 8.58 -13.95 14.18
CA THR A 74 7.45 -13.09 14.56
C THR A 74 7.36 -11.87 13.65
N ALA A 75 8.49 -11.18 13.39
CA ALA A 75 8.53 -10.01 12.52
C ALA A 75 8.15 -10.33 11.07
N VAL A 76 8.62 -11.47 10.53
CA VAL A 76 8.28 -11.92 9.17
C VAL A 76 6.79 -12.25 9.07
N VAL A 77 6.24 -13.00 10.03
CA VAL A 77 4.81 -13.33 10.05
C VAL A 77 3.95 -12.08 10.14
N ASN A 78 4.32 -11.14 11.02
CA ASN A 78 3.62 -9.86 11.14
C ASN A 78 3.67 -9.07 9.83
N PHE A 79 4.85 -9.00 9.18
CA PHE A 79 4.98 -8.36 7.87
C PHE A 79 4.03 -8.96 6.82
N PHE A 80 3.93 -10.29 6.75
CA PHE A 80 2.98 -10.93 5.83
C PHE A 80 1.53 -10.62 6.18
N LEU A 81 1.16 -10.60 7.46
CA LEU A 81 -0.20 -10.24 7.89
C LEU A 81 -0.55 -8.80 7.50
N VAL A 82 0.37 -7.85 7.72
CA VAL A 82 0.22 -6.45 7.29
C VAL A 82 0.07 -6.37 5.77
N ALA A 83 0.92 -7.07 5.02
CA ALA A 83 0.87 -7.07 3.56
C ALA A 83 -0.47 -7.62 3.03
N ILE A 84 -0.97 -8.71 3.62
CA ILE A 84 -2.28 -9.29 3.30
C ILE A 84 -3.39 -8.29 3.62
N ALA A 85 -3.38 -7.68 4.81
CA ALA A 85 -4.38 -6.69 5.21
C ALA A 85 -4.42 -5.50 4.25
N VAL A 86 -3.26 -4.92 3.90
CA VAL A 86 -3.17 -3.81 2.94
C VAL A 86 -3.64 -4.24 1.55
N TYR A 87 -3.25 -5.43 1.10
CA TYR A 87 -3.66 -5.95 -0.20
C TYR A 87 -5.18 -6.11 -0.30
N PHE A 88 -5.81 -6.77 0.68
CA PHE A 88 -7.24 -7.02 0.67
C PHE A 88 -8.09 -5.79 0.97
N CYS A 89 -7.66 -4.90 1.88
CA CYS A 89 -8.44 -3.73 2.27
C CYS A 89 -8.28 -2.54 1.33
N ILE A 90 -7.14 -2.40 0.64
CA ILE A 90 -6.85 -1.22 -0.19
C ILE A 90 -6.64 -1.61 -1.65
N VAL A 91 -5.68 -2.50 -1.93
CA VAL A 91 -5.25 -2.78 -3.30
C VAL A 91 -6.36 -3.48 -4.10
N MET A 92 -6.97 -4.52 -3.54
CA MET A 92 -8.04 -5.29 -4.17
C MET A 92 -9.28 -4.43 -4.51
N PRO A 93 -9.87 -3.65 -3.60
CA PRO A 93 -11.02 -2.80 -3.95
C PRO A 93 -10.64 -1.70 -4.93
N MET A 94 -9.45 -1.11 -4.80
CA MET A 94 -8.97 -0.09 -5.74
C MET A 94 -8.81 -0.66 -7.15
N ASN A 95 -8.23 -1.86 -7.28
CA ASN A 95 -8.09 -2.55 -8.57
C ASN A 95 -9.46 -2.91 -9.16
N LYS A 96 -10.39 -3.42 -8.34
CA LYS A 96 -11.75 -3.75 -8.77
C LYS A 96 -12.54 -2.51 -9.24
N LEU A 97 -12.36 -1.37 -8.56
CA LEU A 97 -12.97 -0.11 -8.98
C LEU A 97 -12.38 0.40 -10.30
N LYS A 98 -11.05 0.33 -10.47
CA LYS A 98 -10.37 0.70 -11.72
C LYS A 98 -10.82 -0.18 -12.89
N GLU A 99 -10.97 -1.49 -12.68
CA GLU A 99 -11.50 -2.40 -13.70
C GLU A 99 -12.95 -2.05 -14.08
N ARG A 100 -13.79 -1.70 -13.10
CA ARG A 100 -15.18 -1.27 -13.37
C ARG A 100 -15.24 0.06 -14.13
N GLN A 101 -14.33 0.99 -13.84
CA GLN A 101 -14.24 2.26 -14.58
C GLN A 101 -13.76 2.02 -16.02
N LYS A 102 -12.76 1.18 -16.23
CA LYS A 102 -12.30 0.81 -17.59
C LYS A 102 -13.41 0.13 -18.40
N LYS A 103 -14.13 -0.82 -17.82
CA LYS A 103 -15.28 -1.48 -18.47
C LYS A 103 -16.45 -0.54 -18.75
N ALA A 104 -16.63 0.50 -17.95
CA ALA A 104 -17.65 1.52 -18.20
C ALA A 104 -17.26 2.47 -19.35
N VAL A 105 -15.95 2.66 -19.60
CA VAL A 105 -15.44 3.44 -20.73
C VAL A 105 -15.52 2.62 -22.04
N GLU A 106 -15.26 1.32 -21.99
CA GLU A 106 -15.40 0.40 -23.16
C GLU A 106 -16.86 0.11 -23.56
N ALA A 107 -17.85 0.47 -22.74
CA ALA A 107 -19.28 0.23 -23.01
C ALA A 107 -20.01 1.45 -23.61
N GLY A 108 -19.33 2.60 -23.76
CA GLY A 108 -19.80 3.70 -24.61
C GLY A 108 -19.39 3.47 -26.07
N PRO A 109 -20.03 4.12 -27.07
CA PRO A 109 -19.45 4.15 -28.40
C PRO A 109 -18.03 4.68 -28.25
N ASP A 110 -17.04 3.90 -28.72
CA ASP A 110 -15.62 4.22 -28.61
C ASP A 110 -15.44 5.72 -28.89
N ALA A 111 -15.13 6.49 -27.85
CA ALA A 111 -14.72 7.86 -28.06
C ALA A 111 -13.45 7.75 -28.89
N PRO A 112 -13.42 8.30 -30.12
CA PRO A 112 -12.30 8.10 -31.02
C PRO A 112 -11.04 8.48 -30.28
N THR A 113 -10.07 7.58 -30.29
CA THR A 113 -8.78 7.80 -29.66
C THR A 113 -8.17 9.07 -30.22
N ASP A 114 -7.32 9.76 -29.45
CA ASP A 114 -6.64 10.98 -29.93
C ASP A 114 -5.94 10.74 -31.28
N VAL A 115 -5.49 9.52 -31.55
CA VAL A 115 -4.88 9.10 -32.81
C VAL A 115 -5.90 9.04 -33.96
N GLU A 116 -7.10 8.52 -33.71
CA GLU A 116 -8.20 8.50 -34.68
C GLU A 116 -8.71 9.91 -34.98
N LEU A 117 -8.86 10.76 -33.95
CA LEU A 117 -9.20 12.17 -34.12
C LEU A 117 -8.15 12.92 -34.94
N LEU A 118 -6.86 12.68 -34.70
CA LEU A 118 -5.78 13.29 -35.48
C LEU A 118 -5.76 12.79 -36.93
N ALA A 119 -6.11 11.51 -37.17
CA ALA A 119 -6.25 10.96 -38.51
C ALA A 119 -7.42 11.60 -39.26
N GLU A 120 -8.59 11.74 -38.61
CA GLU A 120 -9.74 12.44 -39.18
C GLU A 120 -9.43 13.91 -39.47
N ILE A 121 -8.77 14.62 -38.54
CA ILE A 121 -8.35 16.01 -38.74
C ILE A 121 -7.39 16.14 -39.93
N ARG A 122 -6.43 15.21 -40.07
CA ARG A 122 -5.50 15.18 -41.22
C ARG A 122 -6.27 15.01 -42.52
N ASP A 123 -7.20 14.06 -42.56
CA ASP A 123 -7.95 13.73 -43.79
C ASP A 123 -8.90 14.86 -44.17
N LEU A 124 -9.54 15.51 -43.19
CA LEU A 124 -10.33 16.73 -43.39
C LEU A 124 -9.48 17.90 -43.91
N LEU A 125 -8.26 18.10 -43.39
CA LEU A 125 -7.35 19.13 -43.88
C LEU A 125 -6.82 18.83 -45.28
N ALA A 126 -6.53 17.57 -45.60
CA ALA A 126 -6.11 17.13 -46.92
C ALA A 126 -7.22 17.29 -47.96
N SER A 127 -8.49 17.11 -47.57
CA SER A 127 -9.64 17.30 -48.46
C SER A 127 -9.99 18.76 -48.76
N LYS A 128 -9.48 19.71 -47.96
CA LYS A 128 -9.81 21.14 -48.05
C LYS A 128 -8.76 21.97 -48.82
N ASN A 129 -7.61 21.37 -49.14
CA ASN A 129 -6.57 21.91 -50.03
C ASN A 129 -6.58 21.17 -51.36
#